data_AF-A0A3R9XIJ5-F1
#
_entry.id   AF-A0A3R9XIJ5-F1
#
_cell.length_a   1.000
_cell.length_b   1.000
_cell.length_c   1.000
_cell.angle_alpha   90.00
_cell.angle_beta   90.00
_cell.angle_gamma   90.00
#
_symmetry.space_group_name_H-M   'P 1'
#
loop_
_entity.id
_entity.type
_entity.pdbx_description
1 polymer ?
#
loop_
_entity_poly.entity_id
_entity_poly.type
_entity_poly.pdbx_seq_one_letter_code
_entity_poly.pdbx_strand_id
1 'polypeptide(L)'
;MDGGPHICDGEVRVLDEHGRSDFNRLQDRARRRRWYKGADLVTFCVFDLLMENGKDLTGLPLLKRKARLMKRLAGLPSILPVSYFPADEAKAGGQKSLSLI
;
A
#
# COMPACT_ATOMS: atom_id res chain seq x y z
N MET A 1 21.98 5.30 5.91
CA MET A 1 20.98 5.42 4.82
C MET A 1 20.61 6.89 4.78
N ASP A 2 21.06 7.60 3.75
CA ASP A 2 20.73 9.02 3.58
C ASP A 2 19.29 9.11 3.04
N GLY A 3 18.32 8.96 3.94
CA GLY A 3 16.90 8.99 3.64
C GLY A 3 16.24 10.01 4.54
N GLY A 4 15.87 11.16 3.99
CA GLY A 4 14.98 12.10 4.68
C GLY A 4 13.60 11.47 4.92
N PRO A 5 12.70 12.15 5.63
CA PRO A 5 11.40 11.57 5.96
C PRO A 5 10.62 11.18 4.69
N HIS A 6 9.91 10.05 4.76
CA HIS A 6 8.97 9.60 3.76
C HIS A 6 7.57 9.62 4.36
N ILE A 7 6.59 10.09 3.59
CA ILE A 7 5.17 10.03 3.97
C ILE A 7 4.45 9.24 2.89
N CYS A 8 3.84 8.13 3.30
CA CYS A 8 3.06 7.26 2.43
C CYS A 8 1.63 7.22 2.91
N ASP A 9 0.70 7.04 1.98
CA ASP A 9 -0.72 6.83 2.27
C ASP A 9 -1.14 5.42 1.83
N GLY A 10 -1.92 4.75 2.66
CA GLY A 10 -2.18 3.32 2.55
C GLY A 10 -3.14 2.77 3.59
N GLU A 11 -3.50 1.50 3.40
CA GLU A 11 -4.38 0.75 4.28
C GLU A 11 -3.66 -0.47 4.85
N VAL A 12 -3.82 -0.74 6.14
CA VAL A 12 -3.29 -1.97 6.76
C VAL A 12 -4.37 -3.06 6.70
N ARG A 13 -3.99 -4.26 6.27
CA ARG A 13 -4.90 -5.41 6.13
C ARG A 13 -4.32 -6.68 6.74
N VAL A 14 -5.18 -7.52 7.30
CA VAL A 14 -4.90 -8.95 7.50
C VAL A 14 -5.50 -9.66 6.28
N LEU A 15 -4.69 -10.45 5.57
CA LEU A 15 -5.13 -11.16 4.38
C LEU A 15 -5.40 -12.63 4.71
N ASP A 16 -6.48 -13.18 4.16
CA ASP A 16 -6.72 -14.62 4.15
C ASP A 16 -5.87 -15.32 3.07
N GLU A 17 -5.99 -16.64 2.97
CA GLU A 17 -5.28 -17.47 1.98
C GLU A 17 -5.64 -17.14 0.53
N HIS A 18 -6.77 -16.46 0.29
CA HIS A 18 -7.23 -16.01 -1.02
C HIS A 18 -6.87 -14.54 -1.28
N GLY A 19 -6.14 -13.88 -0.38
CA GLY A 19 -5.75 -12.48 -0.49
C GLY A 19 -6.89 -11.49 -0.19
N ARG A 20 -7.99 -11.93 0.43
CA ARG A 20 -9.10 -11.05 0.85
C ARG A 20 -8.82 -10.47 2.22
N SER A 21 -9.29 -9.24 2.43
CA SER A 21 -9.13 -8.55 3.72
C SER A 21 -10.06 -9.16 4.78
N ASP A 22 -9.51 -9.59 5.91
CA ASP A 22 -10.26 -10.00 7.09
C ASP A 22 -10.24 -8.86 8.13
N PHE A 23 -11.33 -8.08 8.12
CA PHE A 23 -11.48 -6.92 8.99
C PHE A 23 -11.59 -7.30 10.48
N ASN A 24 -12.25 -8.42 10.79
CA ASN A 24 -12.45 -8.85 12.17
C ASN A 24 -11.10 -9.21 12.82
N ARG A 25 -10.27 -9.99 12.10
CA ARG A 25 -8.91 -10.34 12.54
C ARG A 25 -8.02 -9.11 12.71
N LEU A 26 -8.09 -8.16 11.77
CA LEU A 26 -7.36 -6.90 11.88
C LEU A 26 -7.78 -6.14 13.15
N GLN A 27 -9.09 -6.05 13.41
CA GLN A 27 -9.63 -5.35 14.58
C GLN A 27 -9.21 -6.03 15.90
N ASP A 28 -9.26 -7.37 15.96
CA ASP A 28 -8.80 -8.15 17.11
C ASP A 28 -7.32 -7.95 17.39
N ARG A 29 -6.50 -7.94 16.35
CA ARG A 29 -5.08 -7.62 16.47
C ARG A 29 -4.87 -6.18 16.97
N ALA A 30 -5.59 -5.21 16.39
CA ALA A 30 -5.43 -3.79 16.71
C ALA A 30 -5.84 -3.44 18.14
N ARG A 31 -6.87 -4.12 18.69
CA ARG A 31 -7.33 -3.95 20.09
C ARG A 31 -6.21 -4.10 21.11
N ARG A 32 -5.23 -4.98 20.85
CA ARG A 32 -4.11 -5.22 21.77
C ARG A 32 -3.09 -4.08 21.81
N ARG A 33 -3.08 -3.18 20.79
CA ARG A 33 -2.22 -1.98 20.68
C ARG A 33 -0.72 -2.23 20.86
N ARG A 34 -0.26 -3.47 20.72
CA ARG A 34 1.14 -3.88 20.78
C ARG A 34 1.34 -5.20 20.03
N TRP A 35 2.59 -5.52 19.72
CA TRP A 35 2.95 -6.84 19.21
C TRP A 35 2.80 -7.94 20.28
N TYR A 36 2.45 -9.15 19.85
CA TYR A 36 2.35 -10.34 20.69
C TYR A 36 2.66 -11.60 19.86
N LYS A 37 3.09 -12.68 20.52
CA LYS A 37 3.38 -13.96 19.86
C LYS A 37 2.09 -14.51 19.23
N GLY A 38 2.18 -14.92 17.96
CA GLY A 38 1.02 -15.41 17.20
C GLY A 38 0.09 -14.30 16.69
N ALA A 39 0.51 -13.03 16.74
CA ALA A 39 -0.24 -11.96 16.10
C ALA A 39 -0.34 -12.17 14.60
N ASP A 40 -1.53 -11.91 14.06
CA ASP A 40 -1.75 -11.94 12.62
C ASP A 40 -0.75 -11.04 11.89
N LEU A 41 -0.20 -11.58 10.81
CA LEU A 41 0.61 -10.81 9.88
C LEU A 41 -0.27 -9.76 9.21
N VAL A 42 0.28 -8.56 9.09
CA VAL A 42 -0.38 -7.45 8.44
C VAL A 42 0.39 -7.06 7.20
N THR A 43 -0.36 -6.76 6.14
CA THR A 43 0.15 -6.19 4.90
C THR A 43 -0.24 -4.71 4.86
N PHE A 44 0.71 -3.84 4.56
CA PHE A 44 0.43 -2.44 4.28
C PHE A 44 0.23 -2.25 2.78
N CYS A 45 -1.04 -2.10 2.39
CA CYS A 45 -1.45 -1.81 1.03
C CYS A 45 -1.27 -0.31 0.76
N VAL A 46 -0.14 0.06 0.18
CA VAL A 46 0.25 1.46 -0.03
C VAL A 46 -0.17 1.92 -1.42
N PHE A 47 -0.89 3.04 -1.50
CA PHE A 47 -1.44 3.54 -2.76
C PHE A 47 -0.90 4.90 -3.19
N ASP A 48 -0.28 5.69 -2.31
CA ASP A 48 0.34 6.97 -2.67
C ASP A 48 1.62 7.26 -1.87
N LEU A 49 2.53 8.04 -2.48
CA LEU A 49 3.74 8.56 -1.86
C LEU A 49 3.66 10.08 -1.88
N LEU A 50 3.46 10.66 -0.69
CA LEU A 50 3.21 12.09 -0.51
C LEU A 50 4.52 12.87 -0.30
N MET A 51 5.53 12.22 0.30
CA MET A 51 6.84 12.83 0.54
C MET A 51 7.95 11.81 0.32
N GLU A 52 9.04 12.24 -0.31
CA GLU A 52 10.24 11.43 -0.52
C GLU A 52 11.49 12.21 -0.10
N ASN A 53 12.23 11.69 0.88
CA ASN A 53 13.43 12.34 1.40
C ASN A 53 13.21 13.80 1.82
N GLY A 54 12.10 14.08 2.51
CA GLY A 54 11.73 15.44 2.93
C GLY A 54 11.18 16.34 1.83
N LYS A 55 11.06 15.86 0.58
CA LYS A 55 10.48 16.63 -0.53
C LYS A 55 9.01 16.29 -0.70
N ASP A 56 8.15 17.30 -0.64
CA ASP A 56 6.73 17.19 -0.94
C ASP A 56 6.51 16.80 -2.42
N LEU A 57 5.71 15.76 -2.65
CA LEU A 57 5.36 15.24 -3.96
C LEU A 57 3.91 15.55 -4.35
N THR A 58 3.09 16.13 -3.46
CA THR A 58 1.65 16.31 -3.67
C THR A 58 1.31 17.19 -4.89
N GLY A 59 2.21 18.09 -5.29
CA GLY A 59 2.10 18.88 -6.52
C GLY A 59 2.37 18.10 -7.82
N LEU A 60 2.83 16.85 -7.75
CA LEU A 60 3.02 15.99 -8.93
C LEU A 60 1.72 15.26 -9.30
N PRO A 61 1.50 14.95 -10.59
CA PRO A 61 0.43 14.04 -11.00
C PRO A 61 0.49 12.69 -10.28
N LEU A 62 -0.68 12.13 -9.94
CA LEU A 62 -0.81 10.85 -9.22
C LEU A 62 0.05 9.72 -9.82
N LEU A 63 0.06 9.58 -11.15
CA LEU A 63 0.85 8.54 -11.83
C LEU A 63 2.36 8.71 -11.60
N LYS A 64 2.87 9.95 -11.50
CA LYS A 64 4.29 10.20 -11.17
C LYS A 64 4.59 9.82 -9.73
N ARG A 65 3.67 10.08 -8.79
CA ARG A 65 3.82 9.66 -7.39
C ARG A 65 3.80 8.14 -7.25
N LYS A 66 2.86 7.46 -7.93
CA LYS A 66 2.80 5.99 -7.97
C LYS A 66 4.06 5.35 -8.58
N ALA A 67 4.63 5.91 -9.65
CA ALA A 67 5.88 5.42 -10.21
C ALA A 67 7.04 5.51 -9.20
N ARG A 68 7.13 6.62 -8.45
CA ARG A 68 8.13 6.78 -7.37
C ARG A 68 7.89 5.80 -6.23
N LEU A 69 6.64 5.62 -5.82
CA LEU A 69 6.22 4.62 -4.83
C LEU A 69 6.68 3.22 -5.23
N MET A 70 6.42 2.79 -6.47
CA MET A 70 6.85 1.48 -6.97
C MET A 70 8.36 1.32 -6.88
N LYS A 71 9.12 2.30 -7.38
CA LYS A 71 10.59 2.27 -7.35
C LYS A 71 11.17 2.15 -5.93
N ARG A 72 10.45 2.64 -4.91
CA ARG A 72 10.94 2.66 -3.52
C ARG A 72 10.47 1.49 -2.68
N LEU A 73 9.23 1.06 -2.86
CA LEU A 73 8.56 0.17 -1.93
C LEU A 73 8.29 -1.22 -2.50
N ALA A 74 8.37 -1.41 -3.83
CA ALA A 74 8.17 -2.72 -4.43
C ALA A 74 9.22 -3.73 -3.93
N GLY A 75 8.76 -4.94 -3.62
CA GLY A 75 9.61 -6.02 -3.12
C GLY A 75 9.95 -5.96 -1.63
N LEU A 76 9.54 -4.91 -0.92
CA LEU A 76 9.69 -4.87 0.54
C LEU A 76 8.72 -5.85 1.22
N PRO A 77 9.15 -6.55 2.28
CA PRO A 77 8.28 -7.48 2.99
C PRO A 77 7.08 -6.75 3.59
N SER A 78 5.92 -7.41 3.54
CA SER A 78 4.66 -6.89 4.10
C SER A 78 4.17 -5.57 3.51
N ILE A 79 4.71 -5.12 2.37
CA ILE A 79 4.23 -3.95 1.64
C ILE A 79 3.66 -4.40 0.29
N LEU A 80 2.44 -3.98 0.01
CA LEU A 80 1.76 -4.24 -1.26
C LEU A 80 1.45 -2.91 -1.96
N PRO A 81 2.24 -2.51 -2.97
CA PRO A 81 1.88 -1.38 -3.82
C PRO A 81 0.57 -1.61 -4.59
N VAL A 82 -0.37 -0.67 -4.49
CA VAL A 82 -1.67 -0.77 -5.15
C VAL A 82 -1.63 -0.15 -6.54
N SER A 83 -1.94 -0.96 -7.55
CA SER A 83 -2.09 -0.55 -8.95
C SER A 83 -3.17 0.52 -9.12
N TYR A 84 -2.99 1.38 -10.12
CA TYR A 84 -4.00 2.36 -10.51
C TYR A 84 -4.91 1.79 -11.59
N PHE A 85 -6.22 1.97 -11.42
CA PHE A 85 -7.23 1.63 -12.42
C PHE A 85 -8.05 2.90 -12.71
N PRO A 86 -8.13 3.37 -13.97
CA PRO A 86 -9.00 4.47 -14.34
C PRO A 86 -10.46 4.17 -13.96
N ALA A 87 -11.22 5.20 -13.55
CA ALA A 87 -12.60 5.05 -13.09
C ALA A 87 -13.53 4.42 -14.15
N ASP A 88 -13.24 4.66 -15.44
CA ASP A 88 -14.01 4.11 -16.55
C ASP A 88 -13.75 2.61 -16.77
N GLU A 89 -12.57 2.11 -16.39
CA GLU A 89 -12.21 0.70 -16.47
C GLU A 89 -12.72 -0.11 -15.28
N ALA A 90 -12.85 0.53 -14.10
CA ALA A 90 -13.35 -0.12 -12.89
C ALA A 90 -14.81 -0.59 -13.00
N LYS A 91 -15.62 0.02 -13.88
CA LYS A 91 -17.01 -0.40 -14.14
C LYS A 91 -17.13 -1.58 -15.10
N ALA A 92 -16.07 -1.89 -15.84
CA ALA A 92 -16.09 -2.91 -16.89
C ALA A 92 -15.56 -4.27 -16.43
N GLY A 93 -15.57 -4.61 -15.13
CA GLY A 93 -15.30 -5.98 -14.62
C GLY A 93 -14.00 -6.64 -15.12
N GLY A 94 -13.09 -5.86 -15.70
CA GLY A 94 -12.02 -6.34 -16.55
C GLY A 94 -10.70 -6.02 -15.90
N GLN A 95 -10.04 -7.06 -15.41
CA GLN A 95 -8.65 -7.01 -14.95
C GLN A 95 -7.75 -6.64 -16.14
N LYS A 96 -7.57 -5.36 -16.43
CA LYS A 96 -6.42 -4.87 -17.19
C LYS A 96 -5.52 -4.12 -16.24
N SER A 97 -4.63 -4.88 -15.63
CA SER A 97 -3.48 -4.34 -14.91
C SER A 97 -2.58 -3.62 -15.90
N LEU A 98 -2.39 -2.31 -15.74
CA LEU A 98 -1.12 -1.71 -16.13
C LEU A 98 -0.09 -2.21 -15.13
N SER A 99 0.52 -3.34 -15.45
CA SER A 99 1.71 -3.84 -14.79
C SER A 99 2.83 -2.86 -15.09
N LEU A 100 3.02 -1.87 -14.21
CA LEU A 100 4.24 -1.10 -14.19
C LEU A 100 5.30 -2.02 -13.55
N ILE A 101 5.99 -2.74 -14.42
CA ILE A 101 7.15 -3.59 -14.11
C ILE A 101 8.23 -2.75 -13.44
#